data_AF-G2IXY5-F1
#
_entry.id   AF-G2IXY5-F1
#
_cell.length_a   1.000
_cell.length_b   1.000
_cell.length_c   1.000
_cell.angle_alpha   90.00
_cell.angle_beta   90.00
_cell.angle_gamma   90.00
#
_symmetry.space_group_name_H-M   'P 1'
#
loop_
_entity.id
_entity.type
_entity.pdbx_description
1 polymer ?
#
loop_
_entity_poly.entity_id
_entity_poly.type
_entity_poly.pdbx_seq_one_letter_code
_entity_poly.pdbx_strand_id
1 'polypeptide(L)'
;MTAAASSSTFYLPYAHPAVRDLAFLLTAPAPWLTGADILPERLLGDAGPALLAELDRDPAALVAWLAARPTTRLGRYAENLLAFWFDLAPHIECVAANLQVQNGELRTIGEFDFLLRIDGEPWHLETASKFYLMLGEGRHTLVGPSLRDAWALKAAKLQDQLALSRHAAAQPLLPPGFVGCRTAARLAGWLFYPHAVLLEPPLAPDLLTGWARPLLAPWPRRSLASRWVWLPRLRWLAPARVDEAETLDEDALRRHLAAAEAPQLVAEVLPLGGGDWEEVARGFVCPPNWPPPARLAELLDTVQELANGKAASGGAERH
;
A
#
# COMPACT_ATOMS: atom_id res chain seq x y z
N MET A 1 6.97 19.37 26.03
CA MET A 1 7.89 19.43 24.87
C MET A 1 7.95 18.05 24.26
N THR A 2 6.98 17.75 23.39
CA THR A 2 6.91 16.49 22.66
C THR A 2 7.83 16.59 21.46
N ALA A 3 8.85 15.75 21.41
CA ALA A 3 9.71 15.61 20.25
C ALA A 3 8.82 15.28 19.04
N ALA A 4 8.77 16.20 18.08
CA ALA A 4 8.21 15.91 16.77
C ALA A 4 9.06 14.79 16.19
N ALA A 5 8.49 13.58 16.08
CA ALA A 5 9.08 12.53 15.28
C ALA A 5 9.21 13.11 13.86
N SER A 6 10.45 13.38 13.45
CA SER A 6 10.78 13.84 12.12
C SER A 6 10.36 12.75 11.13
N SER A 7 9.19 12.88 10.52
CA SER A 7 8.90 12.08 9.34
C SER A 7 9.90 12.53 8.28
N SER A 8 10.78 11.65 7.81
CA SER A 8 11.37 11.84 6.49
C SER A 8 10.19 11.97 5.51
N THR A 9 10.02 13.14 4.92
CA THR A 9 8.98 13.32 3.90
C THR A 9 9.44 12.52 2.69
N PHE A 10 8.77 11.39 2.44
CA PHE A 10 8.94 10.66 1.19
C PHE A 10 8.42 11.54 0.06
N TYR A 11 9.34 12.10 -0.73
CA TYR A 11 9.04 13.09 -1.75
C TYR A 11 9.07 12.48 -3.15
N LEU A 12 8.10 12.85 -3.99
CA LEU A 12 8.01 12.43 -5.38
C LEU A 12 7.85 13.66 -6.29
N PRO A 13 8.76 13.91 -7.25
CA PRO A 13 8.82 15.14 -8.03
C PRO A 13 7.83 15.22 -9.20
N TYR A 14 6.79 14.38 -9.22
CA TYR A 14 5.85 14.25 -10.34
C TYR A 14 4.64 15.17 -10.15
N ALA A 15 4.24 15.95 -11.15
CA ALA A 15 3.08 16.84 -11.06
C ALA A 15 1.75 16.08 -11.25
N HIS A 16 1.71 15.10 -12.15
CA HIS A 16 0.49 14.37 -12.48
C HIS A 16 0.17 13.30 -11.43
N PRO A 17 -1.06 13.27 -10.85
CA PRO A 17 -1.39 12.40 -9.72
C PRO A 17 -1.20 10.91 -10.00
N ALA A 18 -1.63 10.42 -11.17
CA ALA A 18 -1.49 9.00 -11.51
C ALA A 18 -0.03 8.57 -11.72
N VAL A 19 0.83 9.48 -12.21
CA VAL A 19 2.26 9.20 -12.38
C VAL A 19 2.95 9.17 -11.02
N ARG A 20 2.55 10.08 -10.11
CA ARG A 20 3.00 10.06 -8.72
C ARG A 20 2.58 8.77 -8.00
N ASP A 21 1.35 8.31 -8.19
CA ASP A 21 0.87 7.04 -7.63
C ASP A 21 1.65 5.84 -8.18
N LEU A 22 1.96 5.83 -9.48
CA LEU A 22 2.80 4.80 -10.08
C LEU A 22 4.21 4.81 -9.48
N ALA A 23 4.84 5.98 -9.42
CA ALA A 23 6.16 6.13 -8.82
C ALA A 23 6.18 5.70 -7.34
N PHE A 24 5.12 6.00 -6.59
CA PHE A 24 4.94 5.51 -5.22
C PHE A 24 4.95 3.99 -5.16
N LEU A 25 4.18 3.31 -6.02
CA LEU A 25 4.17 1.84 -6.05
C LEU A 25 5.54 1.25 -6.39
N LEU A 26 6.30 1.89 -7.27
CA LEU A 26 7.63 1.43 -7.68
C LEU A 26 8.73 1.70 -6.64
N THR A 27 8.63 2.79 -5.88
CA THR A 27 9.77 3.31 -5.10
C THR A 27 9.53 3.51 -3.61
N ALA A 28 8.28 3.54 -3.13
CA ALA A 28 7.98 3.72 -1.72
C ALA A 28 8.63 2.62 -0.86
N PRO A 29 9.07 2.94 0.36
CA PRO A 29 9.52 1.91 1.28
C PRO A 29 8.36 0.98 1.65
N ALA A 30 8.69 -0.29 1.84
CA ALA A 30 7.70 -1.30 2.20
C ALA A 30 7.20 -1.05 3.64
N PRO A 31 5.90 -1.23 3.93
CA PRO A 31 5.40 -1.11 5.31
C PRO A 31 5.94 -2.21 6.24
N TRP A 32 6.38 -3.34 5.70
CA TRP A 32 7.12 -4.39 6.40
C TRP A 32 7.99 -5.18 5.42
N LEU A 33 9.04 -5.83 5.91
CA LEU A 33 9.92 -6.68 5.12
C LEU A 33 9.35 -8.10 5.01
N THR A 34 9.40 -8.65 3.81
CA THR A 34 8.87 -9.99 3.51
C THR A 34 9.96 -11.06 3.46
N GLY A 35 11.22 -10.64 3.30
CA GLY A 35 12.35 -11.53 3.03
C GLY A 35 12.48 -11.91 1.55
N ALA A 36 11.52 -11.51 0.71
CA ALA A 36 11.53 -11.68 -0.74
C ALA A 36 11.29 -10.32 -1.44
N ASP A 37 11.72 -9.22 -0.81
CA ASP A 37 11.42 -7.87 -1.28
C ASP A 37 12.22 -7.55 -2.56
N ILE A 38 11.53 -7.21 -3.65
CA ILE A 38 12.20 -6.73 -4.86
C ILE A 38 12.65 -5.28 -4.68
N LEU A 39 13.90 -5.01 -5.04
CA LEU A 39 14.48 -3.68 -4.97
C LEU A 39 13.82 -2.76 -6.02
N PRO A 40 13.51 -1.49 -5.68
CA PRO A 40 12.97 -0.52 -6.63
C PRO A 40 13.77 -0.41 -7.94
N GLU A 41 15.10 -0.46 -7.85
CA GLU A 41 16.01 -0.34 -8.99
C GLU A 41 15.78 -1.46 -10.01
N ARG A 42 15.40 -2.67 -9.55
CA ARG A 42 15.12 -3.81 -10.42
C ARG A 42 13.83 -3.60 -11.23
N LEU A 43 12.80 -2.99 -10.63
CA LEU A 43 11.55 -2.67 -11.31
C LEU A 43 11.67 -1.43 -12.19
N LEU A 44 12.47 -0.44 -11.78
CA LEU A 44 12.69 0.78 -12.54
C LEU A 44 13.58 0.55 -13.76
N GLY A 45 14.67 -0.20 -13.60
CA GLY A 45 15.74 -0.28 -14.59
C GLY A 45 16.44 1.07 -14.80
N ASP A 46 17.48 1.07 -15.62
CA ASP A 46 18.30 2.27 -15.87
C ASP A 46 17.50 3.42 -16.52
N ALA A 47 16.52 3.07 -17.37
CA ALA A 47 15.66 4.04 -18.05
C ALA A 47 14.52 4.59 -17.17
N GLY A 48 14.26 3.96 -16.00
CA GLY A 48 13.06 4.21 -15.20
C GLY A 48 12.83 5.67 -14.82
N PRO A 49 13.82 6.38 -14.24
CA PRO A 49 13.67 7.79 -13.88
C PRO A 49 13.33 8.68 -15.08
N ALA A 50 13.94 8.44 -16.25
CA ALA A 50 13.67 9.19 -17.47
C ALA A 50 12.25 8.92 -18.00
N LEU A 51 11.81 7.66 -17.98
CA LEU A 51 10.46 7.26 -18.39
C LEU A 51 9.38 7.87 -17.50
N LEU A 52 9.56 7.86 -16.17
CA LEU A 52 8.61 8.50 -15.25
C LEU A 52 8.55 10.03 -15.48
N ALA A 53 9.69 10.68 -15.70
CA ALA A 53 9.73 12.11 -16.00
C ALA A 53 9.10 12.46 -17.36
N GLU A 54 9.23 11.59 -18.37
CA GLU A 54 8.54 11.75 -19.64
C GLU A 54 7.04 11.56 -19.50
N LEU A 55 6.62 10.51 -18.81
CA LEU A 55 5.21 10.22 -18.55
C LEU A 55 4.53 11.31 -17.71
N ASP A 56 5.25 11.96 -16.80
CA ASP A 56 4.72 13.10 -16.03
C ASP A 56 4.47 14.34 -16.91
N ARG A 57 5.33 14.56 -17.91
CA ARG A 57 5.16 15.64 -18.90
C ARG A 57 4.04 15.36 -19.89
N ASP A 58 3.87 14.10 -20.30
CA ASP A 58 2.78 13.66 -21.18
C ASP A 58 2.10 12.40 -20.64
N PRO A 59 1.11 12.55 -19.74
CA PRO A 59 0.45 11.44 -19.07
C PRO A 59 -0.66 10.79 -19.92
N ALA A 60 -0.87 11.22 -21.17
CA ALA A 60 -2.04 10.86 -21.96
C ALA A 60 -2.24 9.34 -22.11
N ALA A 61 -1.16 8.60 -22.35
CA ALA A 61 -1.20 7.14 -22.48
C ALA A 61 -1.64 6.46 -21.17
N LEU A 62 -1.09 6.89 -20.03
CA LEU A 62 -1.46 6.36 -18.72
C LEU A 62 -2.91 6.70 -18.38
N VAL A 63 -3.35 7.93 -18.64
CA VAL A 63 -4.72 8.37 -18.40
C VAL A 63 -5.71 7.53 -19.22
N ALA A 64 -5.44 7.33 -20.51
CA ALA A 64 -6.26 6.48 -21.38
C ALA A 64 -6.30 5.02 -20.89
N TRP A 65 -5.16 4.49 -20.46
CA TRP A 65 -5.06 3.14 -19.90
C TRP A 65 -5.96 2.94 -18.67
N LEU A 66 -5.92 3.89 -17.73
CA LEU A 66 -6.72 3.87 -16.51
C LEU A 66 -8.22 4.09 -16.80
N ALA A 67 -8.54 5.00 -17.73
CA ALA A 67 -9.91 5.27 -18.14
C ALA A 67 -10.59 4.05 -18.78
N ALA A 68 -9.84 3.22 -19.51
CA ALA A 68 -10.34 1.97 -20.07
C ALA A 68 -10.59 0.87 -19.01
N ARG A 69 -10.12 1.05 -17.77
CA ARG A 69 -10.18 0.06 -16.68
C ARG A 69 -10.69 0.71 -15.38
N PRO A 70 -11.90 1.30 -15.38
CA PRO A 70 -12.40 2.04 -14.24
C PRO A 70 -12.59 1.12 -13.03
N THR A 71 -12.20 1.61 -11.86
CA THR A 71 -12.31 0.87 -10.60
C THR A 71 -12.43 1.83 -9.44
N THR A 72 -13.17 1.41 -8.40
CA THR A 72 -13.21 2.10 -7.10
C THR A 72 -12.33 1.38 -6.06
N ARG A 73 -11.76 0.23 -6.42
CA ARG A 73 -10.94 -0.61 -5.55
C ARG A 73 -9.47 -0.21 -5.69
N LEU A 74 -8.89 0.28 -4.60
CA LEU A 74 -7.49 0.71 -4.53
C LEU A 74 -6.48 -0.37 -5.00
N GLY A 75 -6.70 -1.64 -4.63
CA GLY A 75 -5.83 -2.75 -5.06
C GLY A 75 -5.80 -2.89 -6.58
N ARG A 76 -6.98 -2.93 -7.22
CA ARG A 76 -7.09 -3.00 -8.68
C ARG A 76 -6.53 -1.75 -9.38
N TYR A 77 -6.68 -0.56 -8.77
CA TYR A 77 -6.03 0.65 -9.28
C TYR A 77 -4.50 0.52 -9.26
N ALA A 78 -3.92 0.03 -8.16
CA ALA A 78 -2.49 -0.20 -8.06
C ALA A 78 -1.99 -1.27 -9.05
N GLU A 79 -2.71 -2.39 -9.19
CA GLU A 79 -2.43 -3.43 -10.19
C GLU A 79 -2.45 -2.84 -11.62
N ASN A 80 -3.45 -2.02 -11.95
CA ASN A 80 -3.54 -1.38 -13.27
C ASN A 80 -2.37 -0.41 -13.54
N LEU A 81 -1.90 0.33 -12.53
CA LEU A 81 -0.74 1.20 -12.64
C LEU A 81 0.54 0.38 -12.89
N LEU A 82 0.76 -0.67 -12.11
CA LEU A 82 1.93 -1.54 -12.28
C LEU A 82 1.91 -2.28 -13.62
N ALA A 83 0.74 -2.77 -14.06
CA ALA A 83 0.57 -3.38 -15.37
C ALA A 83 0.93 -2.42 -16.51
N PHE A 84 0.53 -1.15 -16.40
CA PHE A 84 0.95 -0.12 -17.37
C PHE A 84 2.47 0.04 -17.39
N TRP A 85 3.10 0.12 -16.21
CA TRP A 85 4.55 0.22 -16.13
C TRP A 85 5.27 -0.98 -16.75
N PHE A 86 4.79 -2.19 -16.52
CA PHE A 86 5.39 -3.40 -17.08
C PHE A 86 5.18 -3.55 -18.59
N ASP A 87 4.22 -2.83 -19.18
CA ASP A 87 4.06 -2.70 -20.64
C ASP A 87 4.97 -1.60 -21.22
N LEU A 88 5.25 -0.55 -20.43
CA LEU A 88 6.08 0.59 -20.82
C LEU A 88 7.59 0.34 -20.67
N ALA A 89 8.01 -0.34 -19.59
CA ALA A 89 9.40 -0.49 -19.22
C ALA A 89 10.13 -1.49 -20.13
N PRO A 90 11.18 -1.09 -20.87
CA PRO A 90 11.74 -1.89 -21.97
C PRO A 90 12.49 -3.16 -21.51
N HIS A 91 12.92 -3.21 -20.25
CA HIS A 91 13.61 -4.38 -19.67
C HIS A 91 12.64 -5.41 -19.07
N ILE A 92 11.34 -5.10 -19.06
CA ILE A 92 10.30 -5.96 -18.49
C ILE A 92 9.39 -6.47 -19.61
N GLU A 93 9.16 -7.78 -19.62
CA GLU A 93 8.09 -8.42 -20.39
C GLU A 93 7.03 -8.94 -19.41
N CYS A 94 5.82 -8.41 -19.47
CA CYS A 94 4.70 -8.93 -18.69
C CYS A 94 4.08 -10.15 -19.40
N VAL A 95 4.44 -11.36 -18.97
CA VAL A 95 4.00 -12.61 -19.59
C VAL A 95 2.57 -12.97 -19.19
N ALA A 96 2.21 -12.74 -17.93
CA ALA A 96 0.84 -12.88 -17.44
C ALA A 96 0.58 -11.95 -16.27
N ALA A 97 -0.68 -11.54 -16.10
CA ALA A 97 -1.15 -10.80 -14.93
C ALA A 97 -2.50 -11.34 -14.48
N ASN A 98 -2.75 -11.39 -13.17
CA ASN A 98 -3.98 -11.89 -12.55
C ASN A 98 -4.32 -13.34 -12.99
N LEU A 99 -3.32 -14.23 -13.06
CA LEU A 99 -3.50 -15.61 -13.51
C LEU A 99 -3.98 -16.51 -12.36
N GLN A 100 -5.23 -16.95 -12.43
CA GLN A 100 -5.82 -17.82 -11.41
C GLN A 100 -5.25 -19.24 -11.47
N VAL A 101 -4.96 -19.79 -10.30
CA VAL A 101 -4.54 -21.18 -10.11
C VAL A 101 -5.66 -21.93 -9.42
N GLN A 102 -6.15 -22.97 -10.09
CA GLN A 102 -7.20 -23.85 -9.58
C GLN A 102 -6.67 -25.29 -9.46
N ASN A 103 -7.19 -26.04 -8.50
CA ASN A 103 -6.90 -27.48 -8.39
C ASN A 103 -7.79 -28.30 -9.34
N GLY A 104 -7.64 -29.63 -9.33
CA GLY A 104 -8.44 -30.55 -10.14
C GLY A 104 -9.95 -30.55 -9.83
N GLU A 105 -10.38 -29.92 -8.73
CA GLU A 105 -11.79 -29.74 -8.34
C GLU A 105 -12.31 -28.33 -8.70
N LEU A 106 -11.57 -27.56 -9.51
CA LEU A 106 -11.86 -26.17 -9.86
C LEU A 106 -11.92 -25.21 -8.66
N ARG A 107 -11.37 -25.61 -7.51
CA ARG A 107 -11.20 -24.72 -6.36
C ARG A 107 -10.00 -23.83 -6.59
N THR A 108 -10.19 -22.51 -6.43
CA THR A 108 -9.12 -21.52 -6.50
C THR A 108 -8.16 -21.72 -5.32
N ILE A 109 -6.89 -21.98 -5.64
CA ILE A 109 -5.79 -22.13 -4.70
C ILE A 109 -5.07 -20.80 -4.50
N GLY A 110 -4.95 -20.01 -5.56
CA GLY A 110 -4.31 -18.71 -5.54
C GLY A 110 -4.48 -17.99 -6.87
N GLU A 111 -3.90 -16.81 -6.97
CA GLU A 111 -3.82 -16.02 -8.18
C GLU A 111 -2.41 -15.41 -8.22
N PHE A 112 -1.76 -15.49 -9.37
CA PHE A 112 -0.53 -14.75 -9.61
C PHE A 112 -0.89 -13.31 -9.93
N ASP A 113 -0.38 -12.35 -9.16
CA ASP A 113 -0.49 -10.93 -9.51
C ASP A 113 0.21 -10.67 -10.85
N PHE A 114 1.50 -11.03 -10.95
CA PHE A 114 2.30 -10.91 -12.17
C PHE A 114 3.30 -12.05 -12.36
N LEU A 115 3.43 -12.50 -13.62
CA LEU A 115 4.53 -13.31 -14.12
C LEU A 115 5.31 -12.47 -15.13
N LEU A 116 6.52 -12.07 -14.78
CA LEU A 116 7.35 -11.13 -15.53
C LEU A 116 8.62 -11.80 -16.03
N ARG A 117 9.19 -11.33 -17.13
CA ARG A 117 10.62 -11.45 -17.39
C ARG A 117 11.28 -10.11 -17.18
N ILE A 118 12.28 -10.06 -16.30
CA ILE A 118 13.08 -8.85 -16.08
C ILE A 118 14.48 -9.16 -16.59
N ASP A 119 14.89 -8.49 -17.67
CA ASP A 119 16.10 -8.83 -18.43
C ASP A 119 16.16 -10.31 -18.84
N GLY A 120 15.02 -10.86 -19.26
CA GLY A 120 14.85 -12.27 -19.65
C GLY A 120 14.73 -13.26 -18.49
N GLU A 121 15.08 -12.88 -17.26
CA GLU A 121 14.96 -13.71 -16.06
C GLU A 121 13.49 -13.82 -15.64
N PRO A 122 12.93 -15.02 -15.39
CA PRO A 122 11.54 -15.19 -15.01
C PRO A 122 11.29 -14.88 -13.52
N TRP A 123 10.29 -14.06 -13.25
CA TRP A 123 9.87 -13.64 -11.92
C TRP A 123 8.36 -13.85 -11.72
N HIS A 124 8.00 -14.47 -10.61
CA HIS A 124 6.69 -14.36 -9.99
C HIS A 124 6.72 -13.19 -9.01
N LEU A 125 5.96 -12.13 -9.30
CA LEU A 125 5.87 -10.94 -8.47
C LEU A 125 4.49 -10.85 -7.82
N GLU A 126 4.47 -10.80 -6.49
CA GLU A 126 3.30 -10.46 -5.67
C GLU A 126 3.33 -8.98 -5.30
N THR A 127 2.18 -8.33 -5.26
CA THR A 127 2.06 -6.90 -4.99
C THR A 127 1.02 -6.62 -3.90
N ALA A 128 1.23 -5.59 -3.10
CA ALA A 128 0.16 -5.10 -2.23
C ALA A 128 0.34 -3.64 -1.84
N SER A 129 -0.79 -2.92 -1.78
CA SER A 129 -0.89 -1.60 -1.16
C SER A 129 -1.70 -1.68 0.13
N LYS A 130 -1.07 -1.42 1.29
CA LYS A 130 -1.72 -1.62 2.61
C LYS A 130 -1.64 -0.41 3.52
N PHE A 131 -2.73 -0.19 4.26
CA PHE A 131 -2.94 0.96 5.12
C PHE A 131 -3.52 0.43 6.42
N TYR A 132 -2.73 0.47 7.50
CA TYR A 132 -3.12 -0.11 8.78
C TYR A 132 -3.08 0.93 9.89
N LEU A 133 -4.11 0.91 10.73
CA LEU A 133 -4.22 1.74 11.93
C LEU A 133 -3.93 0.88 13.14
N MET A 134 -3.13 1.38 14.06
CA MET A 134 -2.90 0.76 15.35
C MET A 134 -4.02 1.12 16.33
N LEU A 135 -4.68 0.10 16.89
CA LEU A 135 -5.80 0.26 17.83
C LEU A 135 -5.51 -0.15 19.27
N GLY A 136 -4.30 -0.60 19.55
CA GLY A 136 -3.83 -0.94 20.88
C GLY A 136 -2.32 -1.05 20.91
N GLU A 137 -1.80 -1.80 21.86
CA GLU A 137 -0.35 -1.95 22.02
C GLU A 137 0.20 -3.00 21.06
N GLY A 138 1.25 -2.62 20.32
CA GLY A 138 1.99 -3.54 19.46
C GLY A 138 1.34 -3.86 18.11
N ARG A 139 2.16 -4.44 17.23
CA ARG A 139 1.85 -4.63 15.80
C ARG A 139 0.68 -5.58 15.49
N HIS A 140 0.29 -6.45 16.42
CA HIS A 140 -0.84 -7.37 16.22
C HIS A 140 -2.18 -6.61 16.20
N THR A 141 -2.19 -5.37 16.67
CA THR A 141 -3.36 -4.46 16.63
C THR A 141 -3.42 -3.60 15.37
N LEU A 142 -2.50 -3.80 14.41
CA LEU A 142 -2.51 -3.11 13.11
C LEU A 142 -3.62 -3.68 12.22
N VAL A 143 -4.70 -2.92 12.07
CA VAL A 143 -5.89 -3.34 11.32
C VAL A 143 -6.24 -2.37 10.19
N GLY A 144 -6.87 -2.89 9.15
CA GLY A 144 -7.36 -2.06 8.05
C GLY A 144 -8.56 -1.22 8.49
N PRO A 145 -8.80 -0.05 7.87
CA PRO A 145 -9.90 0.85 8.27
C PRO A 145 -11.30 0.21 8.12
N SER A 146 -11.45 -0.80 7.25
CA SER A 146 -12.70 -1.56 7.11
C SER A 146 -12.85 -2.73 8.09
N LEU A 147 -11.83 -3.01 8.92
CA LEU A 147 -11.77 -4.17 9.83
C LEU A 147 -11.98 -5.52 9.12
N ARG A 148 -11.52 -5.64 7.87
CA ARG A 148 -11.57 -6.89 7.08
C ARG A 148 -10.19 -7.48 6.81
N ASP A 149 -9.16 -6.82 7.31
CA ASP A 149 -7.77 -7.17 7.09
C ASP A 149 -6.97 -6.67 8.29
N ALA A 150 -5.92 -7.40 8.61
CA ALA A 150 -4.95 -7.06 9.64
C ALA A 150 -3.56 -7.40 9.14
N TRP A 151 -2.56 -6.63 9.59
CA TRP A 151 -1.19 -6.81 9.16
C TRP A 151 -0.72 -8.27 9.32
N ALA A 152 -0.98 -8.90 10.46
CA ALA A 152 -0.55 -10.26 10.75
C ALA A 152 -1.15 -11.30 9.77
N LEU A 153 -2.44 -11.15 9.44
CA LEU A 153 -3.14 -12.02 8.50
C LEU A 153 -2.61 -11.85 7.08
N LYS A 154 -2.42 -10.61 6.61
CA LYS A 154 -1.85 -10.35 5.29
C LYS A 154 -0.40 -10.83 5.20
N ALA A 155 0.41 -10.60 6.24
CA ALA A 155 1.80 -11.04 6.27
C ALA A 155 1.91 -12.57 6.18
N ALA A 156 1.03 -13.32 6.87
CA ALA A 156 0.99 -14.77 6.75
C ALA A 156 0.51 -15.22 5.36
N LYS A 157 -0.61 -14.68 4.87
CA LYS A 157 -1.14 -15.00 3.54
C LYS A 157 -0.13 -14.74 2.43
N LEU A 158 0.67 -13.67 2.53
CA LEU A 158 1.67 -13.34 1.54
C LEU A 158 2.74 -14.43 1.39
N GLN A 159 3.08 -15.15 2.46
CA GLN A 159 4.03 -16.25 2.37
C GLN A 159 3.47 -17.40 1.52
N ASP A 160 2.18 -17.71 1.68
CA ASP A 160 1.50 -18.71 0.83
C ASP A 160 1.45 -18.23 -0.63
N GLN A 161 1.16 -16.95 -0.85
CA GLN A 161 1.16 -16.35 -2.19
C GLN A 161 2.55 -16.45 -2.83
N LEU A 162 3.62 -16.11 -2.12
CA LEU A 162 5.01 -16.21 -2.61
C LEU A 162 5.42 -17.66 -2.93
N ALA A 163 4.80 -18.66 -2.29
CA ALA A 163 5.04 -20.07 -2.57
C ALA A 163 4.24 -20.59 -3.77
N LEU A 164 3.29 -19.83 -4.34
CA LEU A 164 2.34 -20.31 -5.34
C LEU A 164 3.02 -20.86 -6.60
N SER A 165 4.11 -20.24 -7.08
CA SER A 165 4.87 -20.73 -8.25
C SER A 165 5.49 -22.11 -8.06
N ARG A 166 5.60 -22.59 -6.81
CA ARG A 166 6.10 -23.93 -6.46
C ARG A 166 4.99 -24.93 -6.20
N HIS A 167 3.73 -24.47 -6.14
CA HIS A 167 2.59 -25.33 -5.88
C HIS A 167 2.34 -26.28 -7.06
N ALA A 168 1.98 -27.54 -6.78
CA ALA A 168 1.75 -28.56 -7.81
C ALA A 168 0.66 -28.16 -8.81
N ALA A 169 -0.44 -27.55 -8.33
CA ALA A 169 -1.52 -27.07 -9.19
C ALA A 169 -1.11 -25.89 -10.10
N ALA A 170 -0.04 -25.16 -9.75
CA ALA A 170 0.45 -24.05 -10.56
C ALA A 170 1.38 -24.51 -11.70
N GLN A 171 2.13 -25.61 -11.51
CA GLN A 171 3.14 -26.07 -12.49
C GLN A 171 2.61 -26.19 -13.92
N PRO A 172 1.41 -26.75 -14.18
CA PRO A 172 0.89 -26.86 -15.55
C PRO A 172 0.49 -25.53 -16.18
N LEU A 173 0.29 -24.48 -15.37
CA LEU A 173 -0.13 -23.15 -15.82
C LEU A 173 1.04 -22.19 -16.01
N LEU A 174 2.24 -22.56 -15.54
CA LEU A 174 3.42 -21.72 -15.68
C LEU A 174 3.81 -21.56 -17.15
N PRO A 175 4.05 -20.34 -17.64
CA PRO A 175 4.56 -20.12 -18.98
C PRO A 175 5.92 -20.81 -19.19
N PRO A 176 6.33 -21.07 -20.45
CA PRO A 176 7.62 -21.68 -20.74
C PRO A 176 8.77 -20.96 -20.03
N GLY A 177 9.63 -21.70 -19.33
CA GLY A 177 10.77 -21.14 -18.60
C GLY A 177 10.45 -20.53 -17.23
N PHE A 178 9.22 -20.59 -16.72
CA PHE A 178 8.89 -20.13 -15.36
C PHE A 178 9.01 -21.20 -14.26
N VAL A 179 9.30 -22.45 -14.62
CA VAL A 179 9.59 -23.50 -13.64
C VAL A 179 10.82 -23.09 -12.84
N GLY A 180 10.67 -22.97 -11.51
CA GLY A 180 11.74 -22.50 -10.64
C GLY A 180 12.07 -21.01 -10.78
N CYS A 181 11.13 -20.21 -11.32
CA CYS A 181 11.28 -18.75 -11.38
C CYS A 181 11.61 -18.12 -10.02
N ARG A 182 12.20 -16.94 -10.05
CA ARG A 182 12.38 -16.13 -8.85
C ARG A 182 11.03 -15.70 -8.33
N THR A 183 10.89 -15.58 -7.02
CA THR A 183 9.69 -15.03 -6.39
C THR A 183 10.07 -13.75 -5.67
N ALA A 184 9.25 -12.70 -5.80
CA ALA A 184 9.39 -11.51 -5.00
C ALA A 184 8.07 -10.85 -4.64
N ALA A 185 8.13 -9.95 -3.66
CA ALA A 185 7.05 -9.07 -3.27
C ALA A 185 7.42 -7.60 -3.52
N ARG A 186 6.46 -6.81 -4.00
CA ARG A 186 6.51 -5.35 -3.97
C ARG A 186 5.38 -4.80 -3.12
N LEU A 187 5.72 -4.35 -1.92
CA LEU A 187 4.76 -3.78 -0.98
C LEU A 187 4.90 -2.26 -0.93
N ALA A 188 3.76 -1.59 -0.86
CA ALA A 188 3.68 -0.16 -0.61
C ALA A 188 2.59 0.11 0.43
N GLY A 189 2.68 1.22 1.16
CA GLY A 189 1.70 1.49 2.20
C GLY A 189 2.13 2.43 3.29
N TRP A 190 1.24 2.58 4.26
CA TRP A 190 1.40 3.47 5.40
C TRP A 190 0.87 2.80 6.68
N LEU A 191 1.57 3.05 7.80
CA LEU A 191 1.10 2.67 9.13
C LEU A 191 0.70 3.92 9.91
N PHE A 192 -0.45 3.86 10.59
CA PHE A 192 -1.04 5.00 11.27
C PHE A 192 -1.17 4.77 12.76
N TYR A 193 -0.66 5.72 13.55
CA TYR A 193 -0.49 5.53 14.99
C TYR A 193 -1.29 6.56 15.82
N PRO A 194 -1.83 6.15 16.98
CA PRO A 194 -2.46 7.07 17.92
C PRO A 194 -1.44 7.91 18.70
N HIS A 195 -0.17 7.56 18.70
CA HIS A 195 0.91 8.38 19.26
C HIS A 195 2.22 7.93 18.61
N ALA A 196 3.32 8.65 18.83
CA ALA A 196 4.61 8.19 18.32
C ALA A 196 4.97 6.85 19.00
N VAL A 197 5.08 5.79 18.21
CA VAL A 197 5.41 4.44 18.67
C VAL A 197 6.61 3.94 17.89
N LEU A 198 7.59 3.37 18.59
CA LEU A 198 8.64 2.56 17.96
C LEU A 198 8.16 1.11 17.98
N LEU A 199 8.09 0.51 16.81
CA LEU A 199 7.71 -0.90 16.67
C LEU A 199 8.90 -1.72 16.19
N GLU A 200 9.05 -2.89 16.81
CA GLU A 200 10.14 -3.82 16.51
C GLU A 200 9.95 -4.56 15.17
N PRO A 201 11.04 -5.01 14.51
CA PRO A 201 11.04 -5.75 13.24
C PRO A 201 10.04 -6.91 13.20
N PRO A 202 9.39 -7.20 12.05
CA PRO A 202 9.92 -7.01 10.70
C PRO A 202 9.38 -5.78 9.96
N LEU A 203 8.94 -4.75 10.68
CA LEU A 203 8.63 -3.48 10.03
C LEU A 203 9.88 -2.86 9.41
N ALA A 204 9.75 -2.22 8.25
CA ALA A 204 10.89 -1.63 7.55
C ALA A 204 11.38 -0.37 8.30
N PRO A 205 12.70 -0.11 8.32
CA PRO A 205 13.26 1.01 9.09
C PRO A 205 12.81 2.39 8.60
N ASP A 206 12.46 2.50 7.32
CA ASP A 206 12.06 3.72 6.62
C ASP A 206 10.57 3.74 6.26
N LEU A 207 9.76 2.89 6.91
CA LEU A 207 8.34 2.78 6.64
C LEU A 207 7.62 4.13 6.75
N LEU A 208 6.60 4.32 5.92
CA LEU A 208 5.82 5.55 5.93
C LEU A 208 4.79 5.55 7.05
N THR A 209 4.75 6.64 7.80
CA THR A 209 3.89 6.78 8.99
C THR A 209 2.93 7.95 8.89
N GLY A 210 1.73 7.76 9.45
CA GLY A 210 0.77 8.83 9.68
C GLY A 210 0.19 8.75 11.09
N TRP A 211 -0.68 9.69 11.41
CA TRP A 211 -1.40 9.69 12.69
C TRP A 211 -2.81 9.12 12.54
N ALA A 212 -3.39 8.63 13.64
CA ALA A 212 -4.80 8.26 13.72
C ALA A 212 -5.48 9.01 14.88
N ARG A 213 -6.57 9.72 14.63
CA ARG A 213 -7.25 10.58 15.63
C ARG A 213 -8.78 10.47 15.52
N PRO A 214 -9.51 10.48 16.65
CA PRO A 214 -10.95 10.67 16.62
C PRO A 214 -11.36 12.00 15.95
N LEU A 215 -12.54 12.01 15.31
CA LEU A 215 -13.10 13.16 14.60
C LEU A 215 -13.22 14.41 15.46
N LEU A 216 -13.46 14.28 16.77
CA LEU A 216 -13.61 15.41 17.69
C LEU A 216 -12.33 15.73 18.47
N ALA A 217 -11.28 14.94 18.31
CA ALA A 217 -10.00 15.19 18.96
C ALA A 217 -9.19 16.24 18.17
N PRO A 218 -8.24 16.95 18.82
CA PRO A 218 -7.27 17.78 18.13
C PRO A 218 -6.45 16.97 17.12
N TRP A 219 -6.30 17.49 15.90
CA TRP A 219 -5.47 16.87 14.87
C TRP A 219 -4.05 17.45 14.95
N PRO A 220 -2.99 16.62 14.82
CA PRO A 220 -1.63 17.11 14.71
C PRO A 220 -1.51 18.12 13.56
N ARG A 221 -0.84 19.24 13.81
CA ARG A 221 -0.61 20.31 12.85
C ARG A 221 0.84 20.79 12.97
N ARG A 222 1.53 20.90 11.84
CA ARG A 222 2.92 21.35 11.71
C ARG A 222 3.07 22.87 11.61
N SER A 223 2.08 23.56 11.04
CA SER A 223 2.14 25.02 10.82
C SER A 223 0.79 25.69 11.00
N LEU A 224 0.79 26.98 11.35
CA LEU A 224 -0.45 27.77 11.36
C LEU A 224 -1.00 28.03 9.95
N ALA A 225 -0.16 27.95 8.93
CA ALA A 225 -0.55 28.08 7.52
C ALA A 225 -1.13 26.78 6.93
N SER A 226 -1.19 25.70 7.72
CA SER A 226 -1.68 24.41 7.25
C SER A 226 -3.12 24.46 6.79
N ARG A 227 -3.36 23.89 5.62
CA ARG A 227 -4.68 23.56 5.12
C ARG A 227 -4.83 22.05 5.04
N TRP A 228 -6.04 21.60 4.74
CA TRP A 228 -6.39 20.19 4.80
C TRP A 228 -7.03 19.70 3.52
N VAL A 229 -6.76 18.45 3.15
CA VAL A 229 -7.35 17.80 1.98
C VAL A 229 -7.95 16.48 2.41
N TRP A 230 -9.19 16.22 1.99
CA TRP A 230 -9.76 14.87 2.10
C TRP A 230 -9.20 13.98 0.98
N LEU A 231 -8.70 12.81 1.34
CA LEU A 231 -8.17 11.84 0.39
C LEU A 231 -9.19 10.72 0.15
N PRO A 232 -9.97 10.77 -0.96
CA PRO A 232 -10.82 9.66 -1.35
C PRO A 232 -9.99 8.42 -1.63
N ARG A 233 -10.63 7.24 -1.62
CA ARG A 233 -9.95 5.94 -1.55
C ARG A 233 -8.83 5.72 -2.57
N LEU A 234 -8.95 6.24 -3.79
CA LEU A 234 -7.92 6.09 -4.83
C LEU A 234 -6.72 7.03 -4.65
N ARG A 235 -6.89 8.13 -3.91
CA ARG A 235 -5.82 9.10 -3.60
C ARG A 235 -5.03 8.73 -2.34
N TRP A 236 -5.08 7.46 -1.93
CA TRP A 236 -4.39 6.99 -0.72
C TRP A 236 -2.92 6.64 -0.96
N LEU A 237 -2.50 6.38 -2.21
CA LEU A 237 -1.14 5.92 -2.52
C LEU A 237 -0.11 7.03 -2.24
N ALA A 238 0.17 7.88 -3.23
CA ALA A 238 1.24 8.86 -3.13
C ALA A 238 0.86 10.05 -2.21
N PRO A 239 1.85 10.77 -1.65
CA PRO A 239 1.66 12.09 -1.04
C PRO A 239 0.86 13.04 -1.93
N ALA A 240 -0.08 13.76 -1.33
CA ALA A 240 -0.92 14.69 -2.09
C ALA A 240 -0.13 15.93 -2.54
N ARG A 241 -0.39 16.35 -3.79
CA ARG A 241 -0.10 17.68 -4.31
C ARG A 241 -1.35 18.17 -5.02
N VAL A 242 -1.85 19.34 -4.65
CA VAL A 242 -3.17 19.84 -5.07
C VAL A 242 -3.15 21.34 -5.33
N ASP A 243 -4.16 21.82 -6.04
CA ASP A 243 -4.44 23.25 -6.12
C ASP A 243 -5.03 23.77 -4.80
N GLU A 244 -4.83 25.06 -4.51
CA GLU A 244 -5.42 25.71 -3.33
C GLU A 244 -6.94 25.52 -3.25
N ALA A 245 -7.62 25.49 -4.40
CA ALA A 245 -9.07 25.32 -4.48
C ALA A 245 -9.58 23.97 -3.93
N GLU A 246 -8.73 22.93 -3.89
CA GLU A 246 -9.08 21.63 -3.31
C GLU A 246 -8.88 21.57 -1.79
N THR A 247 -8.23 22.59 -1.23
CA THR A 247 -7.86 22.61 0.19
C THR A 247 -8.93 23.29 1.04
N LEU A 248 -9.12 22.78 2.25
CA LEU A 248 -10.09 23.24 3.23
C LEU A 248 -9.41 23.74 4.49
N ASP A 249 -10.07 24.62 5.24
CA ASP A 249 -9.77 24.78 6.65
C ASP A 249 -10.20 23.52 7.44
N GLU A 250 -9.69 23.39 8.66
CA GLU A 250 -9.92 22.21 9.48
C GLU A 250 -11.40 22.03 9.85
N ASP A 251 -12.12 23.12 10.13
CA ASP A 251 -13.52 23.08 10.53
C ASP A 251 -14.43 22.67 9.36
N ALA A 252 -14.13 23.15 8.16
CA ALA A 252 -14.80 22.76 6.93
C ALA A 252 -14.58 21.27 6.63
N LEU A 253 -13.35 20.78 6.80
CA LEU A 253 -13.09 19.35 6.63
C LEU A 253 -13.79 18.52 7.72
N ARG A 254 -13.76 18.94 8.99
CA ARG A 254 -14.51 18.26 10.08
C ARG A 254 -16.00 18.15 9.76
N ARG A 255 -16.62 19.23 9.24
CA ARG A 255 -18.02 19.21 8.79
C ARG A 255 -18.24 18.23 7.64
N HIS A 256 -17.33 18.21 6.66
CA HIS A 256 -17.40 17.26 5.53
C HIS A 256 -17.34 15.80 6.00
N LEU A 257 -16.54 15.49 7.03
CA LEU A 257 -16.36 14.14 7.56
C LEU A 257 -17.40 13.74 8.62
N ALA A 258 -18.32 14.63 9.01
CA ALA A 258 -19.23 14.41 10.14
C ALA A 258 -20.17 13.20 9.94
N ALA A 259 -20.54 12.90 8.69
CA ALA A 259 -21.40 11.77 8.33
C ALA A 259 -20.64 10.48 7.99
N ALA A 260 -19.31 10.47 8.11
CA ALA A 260 -18.52 9.30 7.74
C ALA A 260 -18.72 8.15 8.76
N GLU A 261 -18.97 6.94 8.26
CA GLU A 261 -19.16 5.74 9.09
C GLU A 261 -17.88 4.89 9.25
N ALA A 262 -16.81 5.27 8.53
CA ALA A 262 -15.52 4.60 8.55
C ALA A 262 -14.39 5.64 8.58
N PRO A 263 -13.17 5.27 9.02
CA PRO A 263 -12.03 6.18 9.04
C PRO A 263 -11.76 6.79 7.68
N GLN A 264 -11.56 8.10 7.68
CA GLN A 264 -11.29 8.90 6.47
C GLN A 264 -9.83 9.34 6.47
N LEU A 265 -9.15 9.18 5.34
CA LEU A 265 -7.77 9.64 5.20
C LEU A 265 -7.77 11.13 4.84
N VAL A 266 -6.95 11.90 5.53
CA VAL A 266 -6.75 13.33 5.28
C VAL A 266 -5.26 13.65 5.19
N ALA A 267 -4.93 14.68 4.43
CA ALA A 267 -3.60 15.24 4.31
C ALA A 267 -3.57 16.66 4.89
N GLU A 268 -2.56 16.94 5.71
CA GLU A 268 -2.12 18.28 6.04
C GLU A 268 -1.23 18.78 4.89
N VAL A 269 -1.55 19.95 4.34
CA VAL A 269 -0.82 20.53 3.22
C VAL A 269 -0.30 21.93 3.53
N LEU A 270 0.85 22.27 2.95
CA LEU A 270 1.44 23.61 2.98
C LEU A 270 1.63 24.17 1.57
N PRO A 271 1.64 25.51 1.40
CA PRO A 271 1.82 26.09 0.09
C PRO A 271 3.22 25.76 -0.44
N LEU A 272 3.24 25.20 -1.64
CA LEU A 272 4.40 25.09 -2.50
C LEU A 272 4.43 26.34 -3.38
N GLY A 273 5.63 26.85 -3.71
CA GLY A 273 5.74 27.98 -4.63
C GLY A 273 4.99 27.70 -5.96
N GLY A 274 4.31 28.71 -6.50
CA GLY A 274 3.58 28.59 -7.77
C GLY A 274 2.09 28.27 -7.68
N GLY A 275 1.50 28.20 -6.48
CA GLY A 275 0.05 28.03 -6.27
C GLY A 275 -0.37 26.61 -5.86
N ASP A 276 0.54 25.66 -5.99
CA ASP A 276 0.34 24.28 -5.53
C ASP A 276 0.44 24.18 -4.01
N TRP A 277 -0.15 23.14 -3.45
CA TRP A 277 -0.06 22.77 -2.05
C TRP A 277 0.45 21.33 -1.93
N GLU A 278 1.46 21.12 -1.09
CA GLU A 278 2.11 19.82 -0.89
C GLU A 278 1.79 19.24 0.49
N GLU A 279 1.57 17.94 0.53
CA GLU A 279 1.40 17.18 1.76
C GLU A 279 2.66 17.19 2.63
N VAL A 280 2.49 17.59 3.89
CA VAL A 280 3.54 17.55 4.91
C VAL A 280 3.26 16.51 5.99
N ALA A 281 2.02 16.06 6.13
CA ALA A 281 1.63 14.96 6.98
C ALA A 281 0.30 14.37 6.50
N ARG A 282 0.00 13.14 6.88
CA ARG A 282 -1.32 12.54 6.68
C ARG A 282 -1.79 11.79 7.92
N GLY A 283 -3.09 11.58 7.98
CA GLY A 283 -3.66 10.76 9.03
C GLY A 283 -5.08 10.28 8.76
N PHE A 284 -5.47 9.28 9.55
CA PHE A 284 -6.85 8.83 9.61
C PHE A 284 -7.63 9.60 10.66
N VAL A 285 -8.77 10.14 10.24
CA VAL A 285 -9.80 10.69 11.12
C VAL A 285 -10.86 9.61 11.34
N CYS A 286 -10.97 9.14 12.59
CA CYS A 286 -11.86 8.06 12.99
C CYS A 286 -13.21 8.62 13.48
N PRO A 287 -14.35 8.17 12.93
CA PRO A 287 -15.65 8.62 13.42
C PRO A 287 -15.96 8.04 14.81
N PRO A 288 -16.88 8.64 15.59
CA PRO A 288 -17.12 8.28 17.00
C PRO A 288 -17.48 6.80 17.24
N ASN A 289 -18.16 6.16 16.29
CA ASN A 289 -18.64 4.78 16.41
C ASN A 289 -17.69 3.74 15.79
N TRP A 290 -16.45 4.13 15.47
CA TRP A 290 -15.43 3.24 14.94
C TRP A 290 -14.25 3.11 15.92
N PRO A 291 -13.72 1.90 16.14
CA PRO A 291 -14.15 0.62 15.55
C PRO A 291 -15.41 0.04 16.25
N PRO A 292 -16.31 -0.65 15.54
CA PRO A 292 -17.37 -1.46 16.17
C PRO A 292 -16.74 -2.58 17.03
N PRO A 293 -17.02 -2.65 18.35
CA PRO A 293 -16.31 -3.56 19.25
C PRO A 293 -16.38 -5.03 18.86
N ALA A 294 -17.55 -5.52 18.46
CA ALA A 294 -17.75 -6.92 18.07
C ALA A 294 -16.91 -7.31 16.84
N ARG A 295 -16.85 -6.46 15.82
CA ARG A 295 -16.04 -6.72 14.61
C ARG A 295 -14.54 -6.66 14.90
N LEU A 296 -14.13 -5.75 15.78
CA LEU A 296 -12.73 -5.68 16.18
C LEU A 296 -12.33 -6.94 16.95
N ALA A 297 -13.16 -7.39 17.90
CA ALA A 297 -12.91 -8.60 18.67
C ALA A 297 -12.76 -9.83 17.76
N GLU A 298 -13.70 -10.07 16.85
CA GLU A 298 -13.64 -11.17 15.87
C GLU A 298 -12.33 -11.17 15.04
N LEU A 299 -11.92 -9.98 14.57
CA LEU A 299 -10.68 -9.84 13.80
C LEU A 299 -9.44 -10.13 14.65
N LEU A 300 -9.41 -9.64 15.89
CA LEU A 300 -8.27 -9.85 16.80
C LEU A 300 -8.18 -11.30 17.29
N ASP A 301 -9.32 -11.96 17.51
CA ASP A 301 -9.38 -13.39 17.82
C ASP A 301 -8.76 -14.21 16.68
N THR A 302 -9.10 -13.90 15.42
CA THR A 302 -8.50 -14.54 14.24
C THR A 302 -6.98 -14.33 14.18
N VAL A 303 -6.50 -13.12 14.52
CA VAL A 303 -5.07 -12.81 14.59
C VAL A 303 -4.38 -13.64 15.69
N GLN A 304 -5.03 -13.81 16.84
CA GLN A 304 -4.50 -14.57 17.96
C GLN A 304 -4.45 -16.07 17.67
N GLU A 305 -5.48 -16.63 17.03
CA GLU A 305 -5.51 -18.03 16.60
C GLU A 305 -4.35 -18.35 15.64
N LEU A 306 -4.09 -17.47 14.67
CA LEU A 306 -2.94 -17.60 13.77
C LEU A 306 -1.61 -17.59 14.55
N ALA A 307 -1.46 -16.71 15.53
CA ALA A 307 -0.26 -16.65 16.36
C ALA A 307 -0.05 -17.94 17.17
N ASN A 308 -1.12 -18.48 17.76
CA ASN A 308 -1.10 -19.72 18.52
C ASN A 308 -0.75 -20.94 17.63
N GLY A 309 -1.32 -21.01 16.42
CA GLY A 309 -1.02 -22.09 15.46
C GLY A 309 0.44 -22.10 14.98
N LYS A 310 1.05 -20.91 14.81
CA LYS A 310 2.48 -20.79 14.52
C LYS A 310 3.37 -21.21 15.69
N ALA A 311 2.98 -20.89 16.93
CA ALA A 311 3.71 -21.31 18.12
C ALA A 311 3.69 -22.84 18.31
N ALA A 312 2.55 -23.49 18.05
CA ALA A 312 2.41 -24.94 18.13
C ALA A 312 3.23 -25.69 17.07
N SER A 313 3.30 -25.18 15.84
CA SER A 313 4.09 -25.79 14.75
C SER A 313 5.61 -25.56 14.91
N GLY A 314 6.04 -24.40 15.41
CA GLY A 314 7.45 -24.11 15.70
C GLY A 314 8.02 -24.81 16.95
N GLY A 315 7.18 -25.45 17.77
CA GLY A 315 7.60 -26.27 18.91
C GLY A 315 7.98 -27.72 18.55
N ALA A 316 7.57 -28.19 17.37
CA ALA A 316 7.77 -29.59 16.95
C ALA A 316 9.11 -29.85 16.24
N GLU A 317 9.89 -28.81 15.89
CA GLU A 317 11.20 -28.94 15.21
C GLU A 317 12.41 -28.76 16.14
N ARG A 318 12.22 -28.91 17.46
CA ARG A 318 13.34 -29.00 18.41
C ARG A 318 13.34 -30.34 19.13
N HIS A 319 13.78 -31.38 18.43
CA HIS A 319 14.47 -32.54 19.00
C HIS A 319 15.35 -33.23 17.96
#